data_AF-A0A4C1X8A4-F1
#
_entry.id   AF-A0A4C1X8A4-F1
#
_cell.length_a   1.000
_cell.length_b   1.000
_cell.length_c   1.000
_cell.angle_alpha   90.00
_cell.angle_beta   90.00
_cell.angle_gamma   90.00
#
_symmetry.space_group_name_H-M   'P 1'
#
loop_
_entity.id
_entity.type
_entity.pdbx_description
1 polymer ?
#
loop_
_entity_poly.entity_id
_entity_poly.type
_entity_poly.pdbx_seq_one_letter_code
_entity_poly.pdbx_strand_id
1 'polypeptide(L)'
;MLAFLVLHEMVRVKGQIADMALCCADKDPRVATMTRLFFKQLSQKGNALYNVMPDIISRLSDPELKVPEDQYRIIMKYITSLIQKDRQMEALIEKLCQRFKLATEERQWRDLAYCLSLFNYNERSLRKLIENLDCYKDKLHCEGVMACFNTLMTNTSKMARNEIKTLVTELGDKIEECFTVRNTDNDGEEHQENARSEKEEFAVPAPPPPRNQRRRQRPARRNRRRSSSDSDSS
;
A
#
# COMPACT_ATOMS: atom_id res chain seq x y z
N MET A 1 -11.51 -31.39 -11.54
CA MET A 1 -11.71 -31.85 -10.15
C MET A 1 -11.75 -30.68 -9.16
N LEU A 2 -10.67 -29.89 -9.00
CA LEU A 2 -10.57 -28.84 -7.97
C LEU A 2 -11.79 -27.89 -7.92
N ALA A 3 -12.15 -27.25 -9.04
CA ALA A 3 -13.29 -26.32 -9.12
C ALA A 3 -14.62 -26.91 -8.64
N PHE A 4 -14.85 -28.23 -8.83
CA PHE A 4 -16.05 -28.92 -8.33
C PHE A 4 -16.01 -29.03 -6.79
N LEU A 5 -14.87 -29.44 -6.21
CA LEU A 5 -14.70 -29.53 -4.76
C LEU A 5 -14.86 -28.17 -4.06
N VAL A 6 -14.36 -27.10 -4.69
CA VAL A 6 -14.53 -25.71 -4.22
C VAL A 6 -16.00 -25.28 -4.31
N LEU A 7 -16.69 -25.56 -5.43
CA LEU A 7 -18.11 -25.24 -5.60
C LEU A 7 -19.03 -26.04 -4.68
N HIS A 8 -18.62 -27.22 -4.19
CA HIS A 8 -19.40 -28.07 -3.29
C HIS A 8 -18.94 -28.01 -1.82
N GLU A 9 -18.19 -26.96 -1.44
CA GLU A 9 -17.74 -26.67 -0.06
C GLU A 9 -16.92 -27.80 0.62
N MET A 10 -16.39 -28.75 -0.15
CA MET A 10 -15.65 -29.91 0.37
C MET A 10 -14.19 -29.60 0.76
N VAL A 11 -13.75 -28.35 0.60
CA VAL A 11 -12.39 -27.87 0.94
C VAL A 11 -12.51 -26.51 1.62
N ARG A 12 -11.63 -26.19 2.58
CA ARG A 12 -11.52 -24.84 3.17
C ARG A 12 -10.53 -23.99 2.37
N VAL A 13 -11.05 -23.23 1.40
CA VAL A 13 -10.30 -22.79 0.20
C VAL A 13 -9.72 -21.36 0.24
N LYS A 14 -9.22 -20.90 1.38
CA LYS A 14 -8.42 -19.65 1.40
C LYS A 14 -7.06 -19.89 0.70
N GLY A 15 -6.51 -18.88 0.04
CA GLY A 15 -5.33 -19.01 -0.82
C GLY A 15 -5.64 -19.61 -2.18
N GLN A 16 -6.10 -20.87 -2.26
CA GLN A 16 -6.19 -21.56 -3.56
C GLN A 16 -7.19 -20.92 -4.55
N ILE A 17 -8.27 -20.27 -4.08
CA ILE A 17 -9.16 -19.49 -4.96
C ILE A 17 -8.44 -18.25 -5.53
N ALA A 18 -7.53 -17.66 -4.76
CA ALA A 18 -6.71 -16.56 -5.23
C ALA A 18 -5.65 -17.02 -6.22
N ASP A 19 -4.96 -18.14 -5.99
CA ASP A 19 -4.05 -18.72 -7.00
C ASP A 19 -4.82 -19.10 -8.28
N MET A 20 -6.05 -19.63 -8.16
CA MET A 20 -6.94 -19.84 -9.31
C MET A 20 -7.32 -18.55 -10.06
N ALA A 21 -7.27 -17.37 -9.43
CA ALA A 21 -7.57 -16.11 -10.11
C ALA A 21 -6.53 -15.77 -11.20
N LEU A 22 -5.27 -16.20 -11.04
CA LEU A 22 -4.21 -16.06 -12.05
C LEU A 22 -4.62 -16.68 -13.39
N CYS A 23 -5.26 -17.85 -13.34
CA CYS A 23 -5.72 -18.61 -14.49
C CYS A 23 -6.82 -17.89 -15.30
N CYS A 24 -7.43 -16.79 -14.80
CA CYS A 24 -8.34 -15.97 -15.62
C CYS A 24 -7.61 -15.30 -16.81
N ALA A 25 -6.29 -15.15 -16.74
CA ALA A 25 -5.45 -14.58 -17.79
C ALA A 25 -4.38 -15.59 -18.27
N ASP A 26 -4.72 -16.88 -18.28
CA ASP A 26 -3.86 -17.95 -18.79
C ASP A 26 -3.60 -17.83 -20.30
N LYS A 27 -2.49 -18.41 -20.76
CA LYS A 27 -2.10 -18.48 -22.18
C LYS A 27 -2.92 -19.52 -22.95
N ASP A 28 -3.45 -20.56 -22.30
CA ASP A 28 -4.43 -21.46 -22.90
C ASP A 28 -5.84 -20.85 -22.77
N PRO A 29 -6.52 -20.48 -23.88
CA PRO A 29 -7.86 -19.88 -23.83
C PRO A 29 -8.90 -20.78 -23.16
N ARG A 30 -8.70 -22.09 -23.12
CA ARG A 30 -9.58 -23.07 -22.45
C ARG A 30 -9.45 -22.95 -20.94
N VAL A 31 -8.23 -22.83 -20.42
CA VAL A 31 -7.96 -22.61 -18.99
C VAL A 31 -8.54 -21.26 -18.56
N ALA A 32 -8.31 -20.20 -19.36
CA ALA A 32 -8.90 -18.89 -19.13
C ALA A 32 -10.44 -18.93 -19.11
N THR A 33 -11.06 -19.62 -20.06
CA THR A 33 -12.53 -19.75 -20.15
C THR A 33 -13.12 -20.56 -18.99
N MET A 34 -12.52 -21.70 -18.64
CA MET A 34 -12.96 -22.54 -17.53
C MET A 34 -12.85 -21.82 -16.18
N THR A 35 -11.76 -21.08 -15.97
CA THR A 35 -11.55 -20.30 -14.75
C THR A 35 -12.56 -19.17 -14.63
N ARG A 36 -12.81 -18.43 -15.72
CA ARG A 36 -13.82 -17.38 -15.78
C ARG A 36 -15.23 -17.93 -15.50
N LEU A 37 -15.57 -19.08 -16.09
CA LEU A 37 -16.84 -19.76 -15.82
C LEU A 37 -16.99 -20.16 -14.34
N PHE A 38 -15.93 -20.67 -13.71
CA PHE A 38 -15.91 -20.96 -12.27
C PHE A 38 -16.19 -19.70 -11.43
N PHE A 39 -15.54 -18.56 -11.71
CA PHE A 39 -15.82 -17.31 -10.99
C PHE A 39 -17.24 -16.78 -11.22
N LYS A 40 -17.80 -16.94 -12.44
CA LYS A 40 -19.20 -16.63 -12.75
C LYS A 40 -20.19 -17.52 -11.97
N GLN A 41 -19.85 -18.78 -11.75
CA GLN A 41 -20.64 -19.68 -10.88
C GLN A 41 -20.46 -19.32 -9.39
N LEU A 42 -19.28 -18.86 -8.98
CA LEU A 42 -18.99 -18.45 -7.60
C LEU A 42 -19.72 -17.15 -7.20
N SER A 43 -19.88 -16.18 -8.12
CA SER A 43 -20.64 -14.94 -7.84
C SER A 43 -22.14 -15.21 -7.64
N GLN A 44 -22.68 -16.24 -8.28
CA GLN A 44 -24.06 -16.69 -8.13
C GLN A 44 -24.31 -17.36 -6.75
N LYS A 45 -23.26 -17.86 -6.07
CA LYS A 45 -23.37 -18.50 -4.74
C LYS A 45 -23.40 -17.47 -3.60
N GLY A 46 -24.50 -16.73 -3.51
CA GLY A 46 -24.86 -15.90 -2.36
C GLY A 46 -23.92 -14.70 -2.13
N ASN A 47 -22.91 -14.91 -1.27
CA ASN A 47 -21.85 -13.95 -0.94
C ASN A 47 -20.43 -14.53 -1.15
N ALA A 48 -20.30 -15.73 -1.72
CA ALA A 48 -19.03 -16.46 -1.78
C ALA A 48 -17.90 -15.65 -2.45
N LEU A 49 -18.16 -15.05 -3.62
CA LEU A 49 -17.16 -14.21 -4.29
C LEU A 49 -16.73 -13.01 -3.44
N TYR A 50 -17.68 -12.24 -2.89
CA TYR A 50 -17.41 -11.10 -2.01
C TYR A 50 -16.55 -11.47 -0.79
N ASN A 51 -16.72 -12.68 -0.25
CA ASN A 51 -15.94 -13.18 0.89
C ASN A 51 -14.48 -13.50 0.53
N VAL A 52 -14.17 -13.84 -0.73
CA VAL A 52 -12.80 -14.15 -1.19
C VAL A 52 -12.10 -12.98 -1.88
N MET A 53 -12.82 -11.94 -2.31
CA MET A 53 -12.22 -10.75 -2.96
C MET A 53 -11.03 -10.14 -2.21
N PRO A 54 -11.04 -9.98 -0.86
CA PRO A 54 -9.87 -9.45 -0.14
C PRO A 54 -8.65 -10.38 -0.18
N ASP A 55 -8.87 -11.70 -0.28
CA ASP A 55 -7.84 -12.74 -0.38
C ASP A 55 -7.22 -12.74 -1.79
N ILE A 56 -8.05 -12.66 -2.83
CA ILE A 56 -7.63 -12.49 -4.23
C ILE A 56 -6.76 -11.25 -4.39
N ILE A 57 -7.23 -10.09 -3.91
CA ILE A 57 -6.49 -8.83 -4.00
C ILE A 57 -5.19 -8.90 -3.17
N SER A 58 -5.24 -9.48 -1.96
CA SER A 58 -4.05 -9.67 -1.13
C SER A 58 -2.95 -10.48 -1.83
N ARG A 59 -3.36 -11.55 -2.52
CA ARG A 59 -2.46 -12.53 -3.13
C ARG A 59 -1.95 -12.08 -4.49
N LEU A 60 -2.77 -11.40 -5.31
CA LEU A 60 -2.35 -10.97 -6.64
C LEU A 60 -1.54 -9.66 -6.63
N SER A 61 -1.63 -8.88 -5.54
CA SER A 61 -0.78 -7.71 -5.28
C SER A 61 0.51 -8.07 -4.50
N ASP A 62 0.77 -9.37 -4.30
CA ASP A 62 1.94 -9.90 -3.59
C ASP A 62 3.20 -9.70 -4.48
N PRO A 63 4.19 -8.89 -4.05
CA PRO A 63 5.39 -8.63 -4.84
C PRO A 63 6.19 -9.89 -5.13
N GLU A 64 6.18 -10.88 -4.23
CA GLU A 64 6.90 -12.15 -4.43
C GLU A 64 6.24 -13.07 -5.45
N LEU A 65 4.93 -12.91 -5.68
CA LEU A 65 4.21 -13.62 -6.74
C LEU A 65 4.51 -13.04 -8.14
N LYS A 66 5.07 -11.83 -8.22
CA LYS A 66 5.59 -11.20 -9.45
C LYS A 66 4.58 -11.15 -10.61
N VAL A 67 3.30 -11.00 -10.26
CA VAL A 67 2.19 -10.89 -11.23
C VAL A 67 2.37 -9.62 -12.07
N PRO A 68 2.46 -9.71 -13.42
CA PRO A 68 2.50 -8.53 -14.28
C PRO A 68 1.26 -7.65 -14.09
N GLU A 69 1.43 -6.33 -14.10
CA GLU A 69 0.34 -5.40 -13.78
C GLU A 69 -0.81 -5.47 -14.80
N ASP A 70 -0.52 -5.65 -16.09
CA ASP A 70 -1.56 -5.88 -17.10
C ASP A 70 -2.33 -7.18 -16.84
N GLN A 71 -1.67 -8.23 -16.36
CA GLN A 71 -2.31 -9.48 -15.98
C GLN A 71 -3.21 -9.28 -14.76
N TYR A 72 -2.73 -8.57 -13.73
CA TYR A 72 -3.54 -8.16 -12.57
C TYR A 72 -4.80 -7.39 -13.02
N ARG A 73 -4.62 -6.38 -13.88
CA ARG A 73 -5.70 -5.54 -14.42
C ARG A 73 -6.73 -6.36 -15.20
N ILE A 74 -6.30 -7.28 -16.07
CA ILE A 74 -7.18 -8.20 -16.81
C ILE A 74 -7.99 -9.12 -15.88
N ILE A 75 -7.37 -9.63 -14.81
CA ILE A 75 -8.03 -10.51 -13.83
C ILE A 75 -9.04 -9.70 -13.02
N MET A 76 -8.62 -8.61 -12.37
CA MET A 76 -9.47 -7.85 -11.45
C MET A 76 -10.61 -7.14 -12.16
N LYS A 77 -10.40 -6.62 -13.38
CA LYS A 77 -11.49 -6.08 -14.22
C LYS A 77 -12.58 -7.12 -14.49
N TYR A 78 -12.20 -8.39 -14.70
CA TYR A 78 -13.17 -9.46 -14.86
C TYR A 78 -13.87 -9.80 -13.54
N ILE A 79 -13.12 -10.09 -12.48
CA ILE A 79 -13.71 -10.59 -11.23
C ILE A 79 -14.60 -9.52 -10.56
N THR A 80 -14.19 -8.24 -10.56
CA THR A 80 -15.02 -7.14 -10.05
C THR A 80 -16.32 -6.97 -10.84
N SER A 81 -16.32 -7.21 -12.16
CA SER A 81 -17.55 -7.11 -12.99
C SER A 81 -18.65 -8.12 -12.63
N LEU A 82 -18.32 -9.15 -11.85
CA LEU A 82 -19.27 -10.16 -11.35
C LEU A 82 -19.97 -9.73 -10.04
N ILE A 83 -19.63 -8.57 -9.47
CA ILE A 83 -20.14 -8.08 -8.18
C ILE A 83 -21.28 -7.09 -8.43
N GLN A 84 -22.52 -7.60 -8.41
CA GLN A 84 -23.72 -6.89 -8.86
C GLN A 84 -24.60 -6.35 -7.72
N LYS A 85 -24.13 -6.37 -6.47
CA LYS A 85 -24.90 -5.92 -5.28
C LYS A 85 -24.23 -4.72 -4.64
N ASP A 86 -24.88 -3.57 -4.64
CA ASP A 86 -24.38 -2.31 -4.06
C ASP A 86 -23.82 -2.49 -2.64
N ARG A 87 -24.54 -3.22 -1.75
CA ARG A 87 -24.09 -3.50 -0.38
C ARG A 87 -22.79 -4.35 -0.31
N GLN A 88 -22.49 -5.17 -1.31
CA GLN A 88 -21.19 -5.84 -1.41
C GLN A 88 -20.10 -4.87 -1.89
N MET A 89 -20.43 -3.94 -2.79
CA MET A 89 -19.51 -2.92 -3.30
C MET A 89 -19.13 -1.89 -2.22
N GLU A 90 -20.11 -1.33 -1.51
CA GLU A 90 -19.91 -0.46 -0.33
C GLU A 90 -18.93 -1.08 0.68
N ALA A 91 -19.17 -2.35 1.04
CA ALA A 91 -18.37 -3.07 2.02
C ALA A 91 -17.01 -3.53 1.48
N LEU A 92 -16.80 -3.58 0.16
CA LEU A 92 -15.47 -3.77 -0.44
C LEU A 92 -14.69 -2.46 -0.48
N ILE A 93 -15.33 -1.33 -0.77
CA ILE A 93 -14.69 -0.01 -0.74
C ILE A 93 -14.12 0.25 0.65
N GLU A 94 -14.92 0.10 1.71
CA GLU A 94 -14.44 0.29 3.09
C GLU A 94 -13.28 -0.66 3.44
N LYS A 95 -13.38 -1.95 3.07
CA LYS A 95 -12.28 -2.93 3.26
C LYS A 95 -11.01 -2.59 2.51
N LEU A 96 -11.12 -2.07 1.28
CA LEU A 96 -9.97 -1.71 0.45
C LEU A 96 -9.30 -0.44 0.96
N CYS A 97 -10.08 0.57 1.38
CA CYS A 97 -9.56 1.74 2.07
C CYS A 97 -8.77 1.33 3.33
N GLN A 98 -9.37 0.54 4.23
CA GLN A 98 -8.65 0.06 5.42
C GLN A 98 -7.43 -0.81 5.09
N ARG A 99 -7.38 -1.44 3.92
CA ARG A 99 -6.23 -2.23 3.46
C ARG A 99 -5.03 -1.39 2.99
N PHE A 100 -5.22 -0.14 2.53
CA PHE A 100 -4.09 0.75 2.22
C PHE A 100 -3.17 0.97 3.43
N LYS A 101 -3.73 1.02 4.66
CA LYS A 101 -2.96 1.10 5.92
C LYS A 101 -2.00 -0.08 6.16
N LEU A 102 -2.25 -1.22 5.52
CA LEU A 102 -1.44 -2.44 5.61
C LEU A 102 -0.56 -2.67 4.37
N ALA A 103 -0.69 -1.81 3.35
CA ALA A 103 0.09 -1.90 2.12
C ALA A 103 1.39 -1.11 2.29
N THR A 104 2.53 -1.80 2.24
CA THR A 104 3.86 -1.21 2.45
C THR A 104 4.52 -0.76 1.15
N GLU A 105 4.08 -1.29 0.00
CA GLU A 105 4.74 -1.06 -1.29
C GLU A 105 3.85 -0.36 -2.30
N GLU A 106 4.47 0.47 -3.14
CA GLU A 106 3.79 1.27 -4.17
C GLU A 106 2.96 0.40 -5.14
N ARG A 107 3.44 -0.79 -5.51
CA ARG A 107 2.69 -1.72 -6.35
C ARG A 107 1.36 -2.13 -5.70
N GLN A 108 1.35 -2.36 -4.39
CA GLN A 108 0.13 -2.67 -3.64
C GLN A 108 -0.82 -1.46 -3.60
N TRP A 109 -0.29 -0.24 -3.46
CA TRP A 109 -1.12 0.98 -3.49
C TRP A 109 -1.80 1.15 -4.86
N ARG A 110 -1.05 0.94 -5.96
CA ARG A 110 -1.57 1.03 -7.33
C ARG A 110 -2.57 -0.08 -7.65
N ASP A 111 -2.33 -1.31 -7.21
CA ASP A 111 -3.25 -2.44 -7.39
C ASP A 111 -4.57 -2.25 -6.59
N LEU A 112 -4.50 -1.68 -5.37
CA LEU A 112 -5.68 -1.30 -4.58
C LEU A 112 -6.46 -0.13 -5.22
N ALA A 113 -5.76 0.91 -5.67
CA ALA A 113 -6.36 2.07 -6.32
C ALA A 113 -7.03 1.69 -7.65
N TYR A 114 -6.40 0.79 -8.42
CA TYR A 114 -7.01 0.22 -9.61
C TYR A 114 -8.32 -0.51 -9.28
N CYS A 115 -8.35 -1.32 -8.22
CA CYS A 115 -9.58 -1.98 -7.78
C CYS A 115 -10.70 -1.00 -7.39
N LEU A 116 -10.39 0.14 -6.75
CA LEU A 116 -11.37 1.19 -6.48
C LEU A 116 -11.91 1.81 -7.79
N SER A 117 -11.03 2.07 -8.78
CA SER A 117 -11.42 2.66 -10.08
C SER A 117 -12.34 1.80 -10.95
N LEU A 118 -12.52 0.52 -10.62
CA LEU A 118 -13.40 -0.44 -11.31
C LEU A 118 -14.86 -0.41 -10.81
N PHE A 119 -15.16 0.28 -9.72
CA PHE A 119 -16.50 0.29 -9.12
C PHE A 119 -17.43 1.35 -9.73
N ASN A 120 -18.72 1.03 -9.82
CA ASN A 120 -19.76 1.95 -10.25
C ASN A 120 -20.38 2.62 -9.01
N TYR A 121 -19.89 3.81 -8.66
CA TYR A 121 -20.26 4.47 -7.41
C TYR A 121 -21.69 5.00 -7.41
N ASN A 122 -22.49 4.54 -6.45
CA ASN A 122 -23.69 5.24 -5.97
C ASN A 122 -23.31 6.26 -4.86
N GLU A 123 -24.22 7.16 -4.50
CA GLU A 123 -24.00 8.20 -3.49
C GLU A 123 -23.39 7.66 -2.18
N ARG A 124 -23.97 6.58 -1.64
CA ARG A 124 -23.58 5.99 -0.35
C ARG A 124 -22.19 5.34 -0.39
N SER A 125 -21.87 4.69 -1.52
CA SER A 125 -20.54 4.12 -1.77
C SER A 125 -19.45 5.18 -1.96
N LEU A 126 -19.81 6.36 -2.49
CA LEU A 126 -18.89 7.48 -2.66
C LEU A 126 -18.66 8.22 -1.34
N ARG A 127 -19.71 8.45 -0.54
CA ARG A 127 -19.57 8.90 0.86
C ARG A 127 -18.65 7.98 1.64
N LYS A 128 -18.79 6.65 1.48
CA LYS A 128 -17.89 5.66 2.09
C LYS A 128 -16.42 5.78 1.67
N LEU A 129 -16.13 6.17 0.43
CA LEU A 129 -14.76 6.44 -0.03
C LEU A 129 -14.18 7.71 0.63
N ILE A 130 -14.99 8.77 0.74
CA ILE A 130 -14.63 10.05 1.37
C ILE A 130 -14.43 9.89 2.89
N GLU A 131 -15.35 9.20 3.58
CA GLU A 131 -15.27 8.88 5.01
C GLU A 131 -13.98 8.14 5.41
N ASN A 132 -13.35 7.42 4.47
CA ASN A 132 -12.16 6.63 4.73
C ASN A 132 -10.87 7.26 4.16
N LEU A 133 -10.88 8.56 3.81
CA LEU A 133 -9.74 9.29 3.23
C LEU A 133 -8.43 9.12 4.02
N ASP A 134 -8.48 9.17 5.35
CA ASP A 134 -7.34 8.95 6.25
C ASP A 134 -6.66 7.58 6.10
N CYS A 135 -7.27 6.63 5.38
CA CYS A 135 -6.69 5.32 5.15
C CYS A 135 -5.76 5.25 3.92
N TYR A 136 -5.86 6.22 3.01
CA TYR A 136 -5.13 6.23 1.73
C TYR A 136 -4.55 7.60 1.32
N LYS A 137 -4.89 8.70 2.01
CA LYS A 137 -4.46 10.06 1.64
C LYS A 137 -2.95 10.21 1.53
N ASP A 138 -2.19 9.53 2.39
CA ASP A 138 -0.73 9.55 2.38
C ASP A 138 -0.14 8.92 1.11
N LYS A 139 -0.88 8.04 0.42
CA LYS A 139 -0.48 7.36 -0.83
C LYS A 139 -0.85 8.11 -2.11
N LEU A 140 -1.67 9.18 -2.03
CA LEU A 140 -2.15 9.92 -3.21
C LEU A 140 -1.01 10.56 -4.03
N HIS A 141 0.15 10.82 -3.41
CA HIS A 141 1.35 11.30 -4.09
C HIS A 141 1.95 10.32 -5.12
N CYS A 142 1.54 9.04 -5.12
CA CYS A 142 1.92 8.11 -6.18
C CYS A 142 1.10 8.40 -7.45
N GLU A 143 1.76 8.72 -8.56
CA GLU A 143 1.11 9.04 -9.84
C GLU A 143 0.09 7.97 -10.27
N GLY A 144 0.45 6.69 -10.17
CA GLY A 144 -0.46 5.59 -10.53
C GLY A 144 -1.66 5.43 -9.60
N VAL A 145 -1.57 5.87 -8.33
CA VAL A 145 -2.72 5.96 -7.42
C VAL A 145 -3.61 7.13 -7.85
N MET A 146 -3.03 8.32 -8.03
CA MET A 146 -3.77 9.52 -8.43
C MET A 146 -4.46 9.36 -9.80
N ALA A 147 -3.82 8.71 -10.77
CA ALA A 147 -4.41 8.37 -12.07
C ALA A 147 -5.65 7.45 -11.93
N CYS A 148 -5.64 6.52 -10.97
CA CYS A 148 -6.81 5.69 -10.67
C CYS A 148 -7.93 6.49 -9.99
N PHE A 149 -7.63 7.43 -9.09
CA PHE A 149 -8.62 8.33 -8.49
C PHE A 149 -9.21 9.31 -9.52
N ASN A 150 -8.40 9.87 -10.42
CA ASN A 150 -8.88 10.69 -11.54
C ASN A 150 -9.79 9.88 -12.48
N THR A 151 -9.45 8.62 -12.76
CA THR A 151 -10.29 7.69 -13.54
C THR A 151 -11.62 7.42 -12.82
N LEU A 152 -11.59 7.18 -11.51
CA LEU A 152 -12.75 6.96 -10.64
C LEU A 152 -13.70 8.17 -10.66
N MET A 153 -13.18 9.37 -10.42
CA MET A 153 -13.95 10.63 -10.43
C MET A 153 -14.54 10.93 -11.81
N THR A 154 -13.78 10.70 -12.88
CA THR A 154 -14.25 10.85 -14.28
C THR A 154 -15.38 9.87 -14.61
N ASN A 155 -15.23 8.59 -14.25
CA ASN A 155 -16.26 7.58 -14.48
C ASN A 155 -17.52 7.83 -13.65
N THR A 156 -17.36 8.30 -12.40
CA THR A 156 -18.46 8.52 -11.45
C THR A 156 -19.26 9.78 -11.73
N SER A 157 -18.64 10.83 -12.28
CA SER A 157 -19.33 12.06 -12.67
C SER A 157 -20.03 11.98 -14.04
N LYS A 158 -19.59 11.06 -14.90
CA LYS A 158 -20.11 10.87 -16.26
C LYS A 158 -21.60 10.52 -16.26
N MET A 159 -22.42 11.44 -16.79
CA MET A 159 -23.89 11.34 -16.83
C MET A 159 -24.58 11.26 -15.46
N ALA A 160 -23.87 11.53 -14.36
CA ALA A 160 -24.42 11.43 -13.01
C ALA A 160 -25.35 12.59 -12.63
N ARG A 161 -26.19 12.34 -11.62
CA ARG A 161 -27.03 13.36 -10.96
C ARG A 161 -26.18 14.38 -10.22
N ASN A 162 -26.76 15.54 -9.93
CA ASN A 162 -26.06 16.63 -9.25
C ASN A 162 -25.55 16.21 -7.87
N GLU A 163 -26.30 15.41 -7.10
CA GLU A 163 -25.90 14.93 -5.78
C GLU A 163 -24.56 14.16 -5.82
N ILE A 164 -24.40 13.26 -6.79
CA ILE A 164 -23.17 12.48 -7.00
C ILE A 164 -22.04 13.38 -7.50
N LYS A 165 -22.33 14.37 -8.36
CA LYS A 165 -21.33 15.34 -8.82
C LYS A 165 -20.80 16.20 -7.67
N THR A 166 -21.66 16.68 -6.77
CA THR A 166 -21.23 17.41 -5.56
C THR A 166 -20.28 16.57 -4.71
N LEU A 167 -20.54 15.27 -4.56
CA LEU A 167 -19.63 14.36 -3.84
C LEU A 167 -18.32 14.07 -4.58
N VAL A 168 -18.34 14.06 -5.93
CA VAL A 168 -17.09 13.96 -6.72
C VAL A 168 -16.25 15.23 -6.56
N THR A 169 -16.87 16.41 -6.53
CA THR A 169 -16.20 17.67 -6.19
C THR A 169 -15.65 17.63 -4.76
N GLU A 170 -16.46 17.25 -3.76
CA GLU A 170 -16.02 17.13 -2.35
C GLU A 170 -14.81 16.18 -2.19
N LEU A 171 -14.77 15.09 -2.97
CA LEU A 171 -13.61 14.18 -3.01
C LEU A 171 -12.39 14.84 -3.66
N GLY A 172 -12.58 15.58 -4.75
CA GLY A 172 -11.50 16.34 -5.43
C GLY A 172 -10.91 17.42 -4.54
N ASP A 173 -11.74 18.27 -3.95
CA ASP A 173 -11.34 19.38 -3.07
C ASP A 173 -10.50 18.85 -1.88
N LYS A 174 -10.93 17.75 -1.26
CA LYS A 174 -10.22 17.08 -0.16
C LYS A 174 -8.91 16.42 -0.58
N ILE A 175 -8.82 15.94 -1.84
CA ILE A 175 -7.56 15.43 -2.39
C ILE A 175 -6.58 16.58 -2.61
N GLU A 176 -7.04 17.73 -3.12
CA GLU A 176 -6.21 18.94 -3.29
C GLU A 176 -5.72 19.50 -1.94
N GLU A 177 -6.59 19.57 -0.92
CA GLU A 177 -6.24 19.95 0.45
C GLU A 177 -5.13 19.04 1.04
N CYS A 178 -5.16 17.74 0.75
CA CYS A 178 -4.11 16.81 1.18
C CYS A 178 -2.74 17.08 0.53
N PHE A 179 -2.70 17.75 -0.63
CA PHE A 179 -1.45 18.17 -1.27
C PHE A 179 -0.96 19.54 -0.78
N THR A 180 -1.85 20.51 -0.57
CA THR A 180 -1.44 21.85 -0.09
C THR A 180 -0.86 21.80 1.31
N VAL A 181 -1.51 21.09 2.24
CA VAL A 181 -1.00 20.90 3.63
C VAL A 181 0.37 20.22 3.61
N ARG A 182 0.51 19.13 2.83
CA ARG A 182 1.75 18.36 2.74
C ARG A 182 2.91 19.19 2.16
N ASN A 183 2.65 20.13 1.25
CA ASN A 183 3.67 21.04 0.78
C ASN A 183 4.08 22.04 1.87
N THR A 184 3.11 22.64 2.58
CA THR A 184 3.41 23.60 3.67
C THR A 184 4.14 22.98 4.87
N ASP A 185 3.90 21.71 5.17
CA ASP A 185 4.67 20.97 6.18
C ASP A 185 6.13 20.79 5.72
N ASN A 186 6.34 20.45 4.44
CA ASN A 186 7.65 20.20 3.86
C ASN A 186 8.50 21.48 3.76
N ASP A 187 7.89 22.61 3.38
CA ASP A 187 8.52 23.94 3.37
C ASP A 187 8.87 24.44 4.80
N GLY A 188 8.20 23.89 5.82
CA GLY A 188 8.43 24.24 7.23
C GLY A 188 9.67 23.59 7.86
N GLU A 189 10.13 22.44 7.34
CA GLU A 189 11.29 21.73 7.90
C GLU A 189 12.64 22.30 7.41
N GLU A 190 12.72 22.81 6.18
CA GLU A 190 13.95 23.42 5.63
C GLU A 190 14.44 24.68 6.37
N HIS A 191 13.62 25.26 7.25
CA HIS A 191 13.96 26.46 8.02
C HIS A 191 14.48 26.23 9.45
N GLN A 192 14.57 24.98 9.94
CA GLN A 192 15.08 24.74 11.32
C GLN A 192 16.56 24.34 11.42
N GLU A 193 17.18 23.74 10.40
CA GLU A 193 18.61 23.36 10.50
C GLU A 193 19.56 24.57 10.44
N ASN A 194 19.21 25.63 9.71
CA ASN A 194 20.07 26.82 9.55
C ASN A 194 20.17 27.69 10.82
N ALA A 195 19.36 27.45 11.85
CA ALA A 195 19.28 28.28 13.06
C ALA A 195 20.31 27.93 14.15
N ARG A 196 21.22 26.97 13.92
CA ARG A 196 22.18 26.46 14.94
C ARG A 196 23.64 26.88 14.75
N SER A 197 23.99 27.61 13.70
CA SER A 197 25.38 27.79 13.26
C SER A 197 26.06 29.13 13.62
N GLU A 198 25.39 30.04 14.34
CA GLU A 198 25.88 31.42 14.56
C GLU A 198 25.94 31.89 16.04
N LYS A 199 26.43 31.05 16.99
CA LYS A 199 26.62 31.48 18.40
C LYS A 199 27.88 30.95 19.13
N GLU A 200 29.03 30.80 18.47
CA GLU A 200 30.31 30.49 19.15
C GLU A 200 31.52 31.35 18.69
N GLU A 201 31.50 32.65 19.02
CA GLU A 201 32.68 33.55 19.15
C GLU A 201 32.21 34.83 19.89
N PHE A 202 32.90 35.45 20.87
CA PHE A 202 34.15 35.18 21.58
C PHE A 202 33.90 35.23 23.11
N ALA A 203 34.60 34.42 23.91
CA ALA A 203 34.72 34.60 25.36
C ALA A 203 36.13 34.25 25.85
N VAL A 204 36.88 35.24 26.36
CA VAL A 204 38.30 35.07 26.73
C VAL A 204 38.45 34.69 28.21
N PRO A 205 39.08 33.56 28.58
CA PRO A 205 39.30 33.18 29.97
C PRO A 205 40.45 33.96 30.63
N ALA A 206 40.26 34.38 31.88
CA ALA A 206 41.30 34.99 32.71
C ALA A 206 42.30 33.92 33.27
N PRO A 207 43.55 34.29 33.61
CA PRO A 207 44.58 33.33 34.00
C PRO A 207 44.41 32.80 35.45
N PRO A 208 44.78 31.53 35.72
CA PRO A 208 44.71 30.93 37.06
C PRO A 208 45.92 31.27 37.95
N PRO A 209 45.77 31.23 39.30
CA PRO A 209 46.85 31.50 40.25
C PRO A 209 47.84 30.32 40.40
N PRO A 210 49.11 30.56 40.80
CA PRO A 210 50.17 29.54 40.79
C PRO A 210 50.31 28.78 42.13
N ARG A 211 50.57 27.45 42.08
CA ARG A 211 51.24 26.76 43.21
C ARG A 211 52.04 25.49 42.86
N ASN A 212 53.35 25.60 43.09
CA ASN A 212 54.35 24.57 43.42
C ASN A 212 54.23 23.13 42.90
N GLN A 213 55.08 22.82 41.92
CA GLN A 213 56.03 21.70 41.87
C GLN A 213 55.77 20.44 42.75
N ARG A 214 55.74 19.27 42.10
CA ARG A 214 56.67 18.17 42.47
C ARG A 214 57.08 17.30 41.27
N ARG A 215 58.20 16.60 41.46
CA ARG A 215 59.15 16.14 40.42
C ARG A 215 58.99 14.64 40.11
N ARG A 216 59.44 14.21 38.92
CA ARG A 216 59.77 12.80 38.51
C ARG A 216 58.56 11.87 38.25
N GLN A 217 58.62 10.82 37.42
CA GLN A 217 59.73 10.24 36.62
C GLN A 217 59.24 9.49 35.35
N ARG A 218 60.09 9.39 34.33
CA ARG A 218 60.10 8.37 33.23
C ARG A 218 61.05 7.20 33.64
N PRO A 219 61.09 6.00 33.01
CA PRO A 219 60.86 5.66 31.59
C PRO A 219 59.70 4.62 31.41
N ALA A 220 59.62 3.55 30.59
CA ALA A 220 60.56 2.81 29.72
C ALA A 220 59.87 2.09 28.51
N ARG A 221 60.31 0.86 28.16
CA ARG A 221 59.91 0.06 26.97
C ARG A 221 60.03 -1.46 27.21
N ARG A 222 59.06 -2.26 26.71
CA ARG A 222 59.23 -3.54 25.95
C ARG A 222 57.82 -4.10 25.65
N ASN A 223 57.37 -4.52 24.46
CA ASN A 223 57.95 -5.00 23.19
C ASN A 223 58.38 -6.48 23.14
N ARG A 224 57.45 -7.41 22.80
CA ARG A 224 57.52 -8.27 21.58
C ARG A 224 56.38 -9.32 21.47
N ARG A 225 55.93 -9.55 20.22
CA ARG A 225 55.54 -10.81 19.51
C ARG A 225 54.73 -11.91 20.26
N ARG A 226 53.56 -12.32 19.75
CA ARG A 226 53.27 -13.23 18.59
C ARG A 226 53.60 -14.72 18.84
N SER A 227 52.56 -15.56 18.92
CA SER A 227 52.50 -16.90 18.30
C SER A 227 51.04 -17.41 18.25
N SER A 228 50.76 -18.37 17.38
CA SER A 228 49.46 -18.99 17.11
C SER A 228 49.52 -20.50 17.33
N SER A 229 48.38 -21.15 17.57
CA SER A 229 48.20 -22.59 17.34
C SER A 229 46.71 -22.96 17.33
N ASP A 230 46.34 -23.87 16.44
CA ASP A 230 45.00 -24.44 16.23
C ASP A 230 44.65 -25.52 17.27
N SER A 231 43.40 -26.01 17.24
CA SER A 231 43.07 -27.45 17.35
C SER A 231 41.55 -27.70 17.22
N ASP A 232 41.15 -28.67 16.39
CA ASP A 232 39.84 -29.33 16.43
C ASP A 232 39.65 -30.18 17.70
N SER A 233 38.41 -30.47 18.08
CA SER A 233 37.90 -31.85 18.31
C SER A 233 36.48 -31.91 18.91
N SER A 234 35.74 -32.96 18.52
CA SER A 234 34.45 -33.45 19.07
C SER A 234 33.18 -32.70 18.68
#